data_AF-A0A7J8N7A6-F1
#
_entry.id   AF-A0A7J8N7A6-F1
#
_cell.length_a   1.000
_cell.length_b   1.000
_cell.length_c   1.000
_cell.angle_alpha   90.00
_cell.angle_beta   90.00
_cell.angle_gamma   90.00
#
_symmetry.space_group_name_H-M   'P 1'
#
loop_
_entity.id
_entity.type
_entity.pdbx_description
1 polymer ?
#
loop_
_entity_poly.entity_id
_entity_poly.type
_entity_poly.pdbx_seq_one_letter_code
_entity_poly.pdbx_strand_id
1 'polypeptide(L)'
;MIRDSVNHYGFRTKSDGDGISLFGATNVWLDHLSMYKCRDGLIDAIQGSTAITISNCHFTHHDQVMLFGANDNHKMDEKMQITLAFNHFGKGLVQRMPRCRWGFIHVVNNDYTHWLMYAIGGSSHPTVISQGNRYIARRHVASKEVTKRDYAPPEVWKTWNWRSEGDLMVNGAFFSQSGDPNASSKFKGDTKVSAKPAYKVDLLTKDSGTLICIRGRAC
;
A
#
# COMPACT_ATOMS: atom_id res chain seq x y z
N MET A 1 4.58 27.79 13.09
CA MET A 1 4.72 28.07 11.65
C MET A 1 5.36 26.85 11.02
N ILE A 2 4.72 26.25 10.02
CA ILE A 2 5.23 25.10 9.25
C ILE A 2 5.49 25.58 7.84
N ARG A 3 6.61 25.13 7.27
CA ARG A 3 7.05 25.43 5.91
C ARG A 3 7.12 24.13 5.13
N ASP A 4 6.47 24.07 3.99
CA ASP A 4 6.44 22.90 3.08
C ASP A 4 7.05 23.24 1.70
N SER A 5 7.37 24.51 1.43
CA SER A 5 8.22 24.93 0.32
C SER A 5 8.97 26.22 0.63
N VAL A 6 9.86 26.64 -0.29
CA VAL A 6 10.59 27.90 -0.12
C VAL A 6 9.63 29.09 0.06
N ASN A 7 8.48 29.06 -0.62
CA ASN A 7 7.54 30.17 -0.68
C ASN A 7 6.20 29.91 0.03
N HIS A 8 6.00 28.72 0.61
CA HIS A 8 4.78 28.38 1.34
C HIS A 8 5.11 28.06 2.80
N TYR A 9 4.57 28.90 3.68
CA TYR A 9 4.64 28.76 5.12
C TYR A 9 3.31 29.20 5.73
N GLY A 10 2.86 28.50 6.77
CA GLY A 10 1.57 28.75 7.38
C GLY A 10 1.49 28.29 8.83
N PHE A 11 0.33 28.48 9.45
CA PHE A 11 0.05 27.90 10.76
C PHE A 11 -0.37 26.45 10.61
N ARG A 12 0.06 25.59 11.54
CA ARG A 12 -0.39 24.20 11.58
C ARG A 12 -1.89 24.21 11.89
N THR A 13 -2.70 23.73 10.96
CA THR A 13 -4.14 23.55 11.17
C THR A 13 -4.38 22.28 12.00
N LYS A 14 -5.63 22.08 12.40
CA LYS A 14 -6.04 20.86 13.11
C LYS A 14 -5.79 19.65 12.19
N SER A 15 -5.10 18.64 12.71
CA SER A 15 -4.88 17.36 12.02
C SER A 15 -6.11 16.46 12.15
N ASP A 16 -6.36 15.67 11.11
CA ASP A 16 -7.40 14.63 11.11
C ASP A 16 -7.05 13.51 12.10
N GLY A 17 -5.75 13.22 12.23
CA GLY A 17 -5.17 12.33 13.23
C GLY A 17 -4.65 11.02 12.63
N ASP A 18 -4.05 11.11 11.44
CA ASP A 18 -3.26 10.02 10.87
C ASP A 18 -2.03 9.71 11.71
N GLY A 19 -1.50 8.50 11.57
CA GLY A 19 -0.20 8.16 12.14
C GLY A 19 0.94 8.92 11.48
N ILE A 20 1.03 8.83 10.14
CA ILE A 20 2.04 9.51 9.31
C ILE A 20 1.34 10.10 8.08
N SER A 21 1.51 11.41 7.85
CA SER A 21 1.02 12.08 6.65
C SER A 21 2.21 12.65 5.85
N LEU A 22 2.36 12.22 4.60
CA LEU A 22 3.34 12.68 3.63
C LEU A 22 2.67 13.60 2.61
N PHE A 23 3.11 14.85 2.54
CA PHE A 23 2.54 15.89 1.69
C PHE A 23 3.62 16.46 0.77
N GLY A 24 3.51 16.23 -0.53
CA GLY A 24 4.55 16.62 -1.50
C GLY A 24 5.95 16.06 -1.20
N ALA A 25 6.03 14.96 -0.44
CA ALA A 25 7.30 14.40 0.02
C ALA A 25 7.97 13.58 -1.08
N THR A 26 9.31 13.60 -1.13
CA THR A 26 10.08 12.81 -2.10
C THR A 26 11.24 12.10 -1.40
N ASN A 27 11.56 10.88 -1.83
CA ASN A 27 12.66 10.06 -1.28
C ASN A 27 12.47 9.74 0.20
N VAL A 28 11.38 9.06 0.54
CA VAL A 28 11.03 8.68 1.92
C VAL A 28 11.10 7.17 2.07
N TRP A 29 11.72 6.71 3.16
CA TRP A 29 11.73 5.31 3.56
C TRP A 29 11.09 5.18 4.94
N LEU A 30 9.98 4.43 5.01
CA LEU A 30 9.31 4.06 6.24
C LEU A 30 9.59 2.58 6.48
N ASP A 31 10.32 2.27 7.55
CA ASP A 31 10.80 0.91 7.80
C ASP A 31 10.58 0.50 9.26
N HIS A 32 10.25 -0.78 9.48
CA HIS A 32 10.10 -1.35 10.82
C HIS A 32 9.15 -0.56 11.75
N LEU A 33 8.04 -0.06 11.20
CA LEU A 33 7.00 0.60 11.99
C LEU A 33 5.98 -0.41 12.50
N SER A 34 5.50 -0.22 13.73
CA SER A 34 4.31 -0.90 14.25
C SER A 34 3.20 0.10 14.47
N MET A 35 2.13 0.02 13.68
CA MET A 35 1.05 1.02 13.66
C MET A 35 -0.32 0.37 13.84
N TYR A 36 -1.14 0.97 14.69
CA TYR A 36 -2.49 0.50 15.00
C TYR A 36 -3.32 1.63 15.62
N LYS A 37 -4.65 1.59 15.45
CA LYS A 37 -5.61 2.48 16.15
C LYS A 37 -5.27 3.99 16.12
N CYS A 38 -4.77 4.50 15.00
CA CYS A 38 -4.77 5.96 14.75
C CYS A 38 -6.21 6.48 14.66
N ARG A 39 -6.38 7.80 14.71
CA ARG A 39 -7.71 8.43 14.75
C ARG A 39 -8.38 8.42 13.38
N ASP A 40 -7.62 8.68 12.31
CA ASP A 40 -8.10 8.57 10.93
C ASP A 40 -7.37 7.46 10.16
N GLY A 41 -6.35 7.74 9.34
CA GLY A 41 -5.53 6.74 8.65
C GLY A 41 -4.26 6.32 9.41
N LEU A 42 -3.56 5.26 8.97
CA LEU A 42 -2.19 4.99 9.47
C LEU A 42 -1.16 5.78 8.68
N ILE A 43 -1.11 5.60 7.35
CA ILE A 43 -0.13 6.27 6.49
C ILE A 43 -0.80 6.85 5.25
N ASP A 44 -0.70 8.17 5.11
CA ASP A 44 -1.21 8.90 3.97
C ASP A 44 -0.07 9.50 3.16
N ALA A 45 -0.12 9.37 1.83
CA ALA A 45 0.82 9.99 0.91
C ALA A 45 0.06 10.69 -0.21
N ILE A 46 0.16 12.02 -0.26
CA ILE A 46 -0.69 12.86 -1.14
C ILE A 46 0.12 14.01 -1.75
N GLN A 47 -0.52 14.77 -2.65
CA GLN A 47 -0.03 16.07 -3.12
C GLN A 47 1.30 15.96 -3.88
N GLY A 48 1.37 14.96 -4.76
CA GLY A 48 2.54 14.68 -5.58
C GLY A 48 3.68 14.05 -4.80
N SER A 49 3.40 13.43 -3.65
CA SER A 49 4.41 12.62 -2.96
C SER A 49 4.86 11.45 -3.83
N THR A 50 6.15 11.15 -3.86
CA THR A 50 6.72 10.11 -4.75
C THR A 50 8.05 9.55 -4.24
N ALA A 51 8.55 8.49 -4.86
CA ALA A 51 9.75 7.77 -4.44
C ALA A 51 9.69 7.37 -2.95
N ILE A 52 8.63 6.65 -2.58
CA ILE A 52 8.39 6.18 -1.21
C ILE A 52 8.55 4.66 -1.16
N THR A 53 9.29 4.16 -0.16
CA THR A 53 9.28 2.74 0.20
C THR A 53 8.73 2.57 1.60
N ILE A 54 7.75 1.68 1.77
CA ILE A 54 7.22 1.25 3.06
C ILE A 54 7.55 -0.22 3.21
N SER A 55 8.46 -0.54 4.13
CA SER A 55 8.96 -1.91 4.29
C SER A 55 9.04 -2.41 5.71
N ASN A 56 9.00 -3.74 5.87
CA ASN A 56 9.16 -4.42 7.15
C ASN A 56 8.22 -3.89 8.26
N CYS A 57 7.09 -3.28 7.91
CA CYS A 57 6.16 -2.72 8.89
C CYS A 57 5.10 -3.74 9.28
N HIS A 58 4.55 -3.58 10.48
CA HIS A 58 3.48 -4.40 11.02
C HIS A 58 2.25 -3.55 11.33
N PHE A 59 1.13 -3.85 10.68
CA PHE A 59 -0.11 -3.09 10.78
C PHE A 59 -1.22 -3.95 11.39
N THR A 60 -1.95 -3.44 12.38
CA THR A 60 -3.08 -4.16 13.00
C THR A 60 -4.21 -3.23 13.47
N HIS A 61 -5.39 -3.78 13.74
CA HIS A 61 -6.53 -3.11 14.38
C HIS A 61 -6.83 -1.70 13.88
N HIS A 62 -7.15 -1.58 12.60
CA HIS A 62 -7.41 -0.28 12.00
C HIS A 62 -8.29 -0.40 10.75
N ASP A 63 -9.14 0.60 10.52
CA ASP A 63 -10.04 0.59 9.37
C ASP A 63 -9.31 1.02 8.09
N GLN A 64 -8.76 2.23 8.09
CA GLN A 64 -8.21 2.90 6.92
C GLN A 64 -6.67 2.88 6.95
N VAL A 65 -6.06 1.81 6.43
CA VAL A 65 -4.62 1.57 6.66
C VAL A 65 -3.71 2.55 5.91
N MET A 66 -3.78 2.60 4.59
CA MET A 66 -2.92 3.43 3.74
C MET A 66 -3.70 4.12 2.63
N LEU A 67 -3.58 5.43 2.50
CA LEU A 67 -4.16 6.20 1.41
C LEU A 67 -3.10 6.87 0.55
N PHE A 68 -3.05 6.49 -0.73
CA PHE A 68 -2.11 7.04 -1.72
C PHE A 68 -2.88 7.86 -2.76
N GLY A 69 -2.76 9.18 -2.65
CA GLY A 69 -3.55 10.16 -3.40
C GLY A 69 -4.94 10.37 -2.81
N ALA A 70 -5.28 11.62 -2.45
CA ALA A 70 -6.51 11.95 -1.73
C ALA A 70 -7.74 12.18 -2.63
N ASN A 71 -7.53 12.67 -3.85
CA ASN A 71 -8.59 13.23 -4.69
C ASN A 71 -8.57 12.63 -6.11
N ASP A 72 -9.76 12.27 -6.60
CA ASP A 72 -9.98 11.72 -7.93
C ASP A 72 -9.77 12.72 -9.08
N ASN A 73 -9.50 14.00 -8.77
CA ASN A 73 -9.18 15.07 -9.72
C ASN A 73 -7.73 15.63 -9.60
N HIS A 74 -6.93 15.17 -8.64
CA HIS A 74 -5.55 15.65 -8.46
C HIS A 74 -4.55 14.86 -9.31
N LYS A 75 -4.51 15.16 -10.61
CA LYS A 75 -3.59 14.51 -11.58
C LYS A 75 -2.10 14.63 -11.25
N MET A 76 -1.72 15.57 -10.37
CA MET A 76 -0.32 15.67 -9.91
C MET A 76 0.19 14.38 -9.23
N ASP A 77 -0.72 13.54 -8.72
CA ASP A 77 -0.40 12.25 -8.12
C ASP A 77 -0.09 11.16 -9.19
N GLU A 78 -0.24 11.42 -10.49
CA GLU A 78 0.19 10.48 -11.55
C GLU A 78 1.70 10.17 -11.50
N LYS A 79 2.51 11.11 -11.01
CA LYS A 79 3.96 10.91 -10.82
C LYS A 79 4.31 10.09 -9.57
N MET A 80 3.32 9.76 -8.74
CA MET A 80 3.53 9.02 -7.50
C MET A 80 4.07 7.63 -7.79
N GLN A 81 5.15 7.26 -7.11
CA GLN A 81 5.70 5.91 -7.14
C GLN A 81 5.92 5.43 -5.70
N ILE A 82 5.24 4.34 -5.32
CA ILE A 82 5.34 3.77 -3.97
C ILE A 82 5.61 2.28 -4.06
N THR A 83 6.57 1.80 -3.26
CA THR A 83 6.82 0.37 -3.07
C THR A 83 6.38 -0.06 -1.67
N LEU A 84 5.54 -1.09 -1.59
CA LEU A 84 5.21 -1.81 -0.36
C LEU A 84 5.94 -3.14 -0.37
N ALA A 85 6.88 -3.34 0.54
CA ALA A 85 7.70 -4.55 0.57
C ALA A 85 7.81 -5.19 1.95
N PHE A 86 7.61 -6.50 2.06
CA PHE A 86 7.87 -7.24 3.31
C PHE A 86 7.05 -6.77 4.53
N ASN A 87 5.91 -6.11 4.31
CA ASN A 87 5.03 -5.71 5.39
C ASN A 87 4.14 -6.88 5.82
N HIS A 88 3.78 -6.92 7.10
CA HIS A 88 2.75 -7.80 7.63
C HIS A 88 1.47 -7.00 7.92
N PHE A 89 0.42 -7.30 7.16
CA PHE A 89 -0.93 -6.79 7.33
C PHE A 89 -1.72 -7.78 8.18
N GLY A 90 -1.70 -7.53 9.49
CA GLY A 90 -2.15 -8.45 10.52
C GLY A 90 -3.61 -8.28 10.93
N LYS A 91 -3.96 -8.84 12.09
CA LYS A 91 -5.34 -8.96 12.57
C LYS A 91 -6.05 -7.61 12.75
N GLY A 92 -7.36 -7.63 12.51
CA GLY A 92 -8.24 -6.48 12.78
C GLY A 92 -8.12 -5.33 11.77
N LEU A 93 -7.45 -5.55 10.63
CA LEU A 93 -7.46 -4.61 9.51
C LEU A 93 -8.74 -4.74 8.69
N VAL A 94 -9.32 -3.62 8.25
CA VAL A 94 -10.56 -3.63 7.44
C VAL A 94 -10.24 -3.49 5.96
N GLN A 95 -9.51 -2.45 5.56
CA GLN A 95 -9.31 -2.06 4.16
C GLN A 95 -8.06 -1.20 3.92
N ARG A 96 -7.83 -0.85 2.64
CA ARG A 96 -6.81 0.12 2.18
C ARG A 96 -5.36 -0.29 2.47
N MET A 97 -4.94 -1.45 2.00
CA MET A 97 -3.56 -1.97 2.15
C MET A 97 -2.85 -2.18 0.79
N PRO A 98 -2.79 -1.18 -0.11
CA PRO A 98 -3.21 0.22 0.06
C PRO A 98 -4.56 0.53 -0.63
N ARG A 99 -5.05 1.75 -0.47
CA ARG A 99 -6.00 2.36 -1.42
C ARG A 99 -5.31 3.47 -2.19
N CYS A 100 -5.25 3.34 -3.52
CA CYS A 100 -4.45 4.21 -4.37
C CYS A 100 -5.25 4.92 -5.46
N ARG A 101 -4.69 6.04 -5.93
CA ARG A 101 -5.18 6.82 -7.08
C ARG A 101 -4.02 7.24 -7.96
N TRP A 102 -4.25 7.30 -9.28
CA TRP A 102 -3.33 7.80 -10.31
C TRP A 102 -2.02 7.03 -10.49
N GLY A 103 -1.11 7.13 -9.52
CA GLY A 103 0.29 6.73 -9.64
C GLY A 103 0.54 5.23 -9.72
N PHE A 104 1.82 4.88 -9.60
CA PHE A 104 2.35 3.53 -9.66
C PHE A 104 2.62 2.96 -8.27
N ILE A 105 2.08 1.78 -7.99
CA ILE A 105 2.26 1.08 -6.72
C ILE A 105 2.79 -0.32 -7.01
N HIS A 106 3.98 -0.60 -6.48
CA HIS A 106 4.56 -1.93 -6.48
C HIS A 106 4.32 -2.60 -5.13
N VAL A 107 3.56 -3.70 -5.12
CA VAL A 107 3.22 -4.45 -3.92
C VAL A 107 3.96 -5.78 -3.97
N VAL A 108 5.00 -5.97 -3.17
CA VAL A 108 5.90 -7.12 -3.30
C VAL A 108 6.18 -7.84 -1.98
N ASN A 109 6.01 -9.16 -1.98
CA ASN A 109 6.30 -10.04 -0.83
C ASN A 109 5.74 -9.58 0.54
N ASN A 110 4.57 -8.96 0.56
CA ASN A 110 3.84 -8.63 1.78
C ASN A 110 2.96 -9.82 2.22
N ASP A 111 2.76 -9.95 3.53
CA ASP A 111 1.91 -10.98 4.13
C ASP A 111 0.58 -10.38 4.58
N TYR A 112 -0.49 -10.74 3.89
CA TYR A 112 -1.85 -10.33 4.19
C TYR A 112 -2.56 -11.46 4.90
N THR A 113 -2.58 -11.41 6.23
CA THR A 113 -3.21 -12.45 7.07
C THR A 113 -4.62 -12.07 7.49
N HIS A 114 -5.00 -10.79 7.32
CA HIS A 114 -6.34 -10.32 7.62
C HIS A 114 -6.76 -9.11 6.77
N TRP A 115 -8.00 -9.14 6.29
CA TRP A 115 -8.78 -7.98 5.88
C TRP A 115 -10.27 -8.28 6.09
N LEU A 116 -11.09 -7.26 6.33
CA LEU A 116 -12.54 -7.43 6.50
C LEU A 116 -13.33 -7.06 5.25
N MET A 117 -12.82 -6.16 4.42
CA MET A 117 -13.51 -5.73 3.20
C MET A 117 -12.72 -6.05 1.94
N TYR A 118 -11.52 -5.50 1.79
CA TYR A 118 -10.58 -5.77 0.68
C TYR A 118 -9.16 -5.48 1.15
N ALA A 119 -8.15 -6.03 0.48
CA ALA A 119 -6.76 -5.69 0.74
C ALA A 119 -6.34 -4.47 -0.08
N ILE A 120 -6.37 -4.58 -1.41
CA ILE A 120 -5.87 -3.55 -2.33
C ILE A 120 -7.05 -2.86 -3.02
N GLY A 121 -7.12 -1.53 -2.93
CA GLY A 121 -8.20 -0.74 -3.49
C GLY A 121 -7.73 0.44 -4.33
N GLY A 122 -8.63 1.03 -5.10
CA GLY A 122 -8.30 2.26 -5.81
C GLY A 122 -9.39 2.84 -6.68
N SER A 123 -9.20 4.09 -7.08
CA SER A 123 -10.03 4.87 -7.99
C SER A 123 -9.13 5.78 -8.84
N SER A 124 -9.62 6.32 -9.96
CA SER A 124 -8.80 7.15 -10.87
C SER A 124 -7.53 6.46 -11.38
N HIS A 125 -7.70 5.25 -11.93
CA HIS A 125 -6.71 4.53 -12.76
C HIS A 125 -5.27 4.35 -12.22
N PRO A 126 -5.06 4.01 -10.93
CA PRO A 126 -3.72 3.66 -10.45
C PRO A 126 -3.20 2.42 -11.17
N THR A 127 -1.88 2.35 -11.35
CA THR A 127 -1.21 1.12 -11.77
C THR A 127 -0.75 0.35 -10.53
N VAL A 128 -1.17 -0.91 -10.42
CA VAL A 128 -0.80 -1.80 -9.31
C VAL A 128 -0.15 -3.05 -9.86
N ILE A 129 1.10 -3.28 -9.48
CA ILE A 129 1.83 -4.52 -9.79
C ILE A 129 2.04 -5.27 -8.48
N SER A 130 1.27 -6.35 -8.27
CA SER A 130 1.35 -7.25 -7.12
C SER A 130 2.21 -8.45 -7.46
N GLN A 131 3.30 -8.67 -6.73
CA GLN A 131 4.22 -9.78 -7.00
C GLN A 131 4.66 -10.54 -5.73
N GLY A 132 4.50 -11.87 -5.75
CA GLY A 132 5.02 -12.74 -4.70
C GLY A 132 4.45 -12.49 -3.30
N ASN A 133 3.31 -11.83 -3.15
CA ASN A 133 2.61 -11.62 -1.89
C ASN A 133 1.86 -12.88 -1.46
N ARG A 134 1.49 -12.95 -0.18
CA ARG A 134 0.60 -14.00 0.34
C ARG A 134 -0.70 -13.38 0.83
N TYR A 135 -1.83 -13.88 0.36
CA TYR A 135 -3.17 -13.41 0.71
C TYR A 135 -3.99 -14.53 1.34
N ILE A 136 -4.26 -14.42 2.64
CA ILE A 136 -5.05 -15.40 3.39
C ILE A 136 -6.44 -14.82 3.67
N ALA A 137 -7.40 -15.14 2.81
CA ALA A 137 -8.77 -14.67 3.02
C ALA A 137 -9.37 -15.29 4.28
N ARG A 138 -10.22 -14.52 4.97
CA ARG A 138 -11.03 -15.06 6.07
C ARG A 138 -11.99 -16.12 5.54
N ARG A 139 -12.44 -17.04 6.41
CA ARG A 139 -13.40 -18.10 6.04
C ARG A 139 -14.73 -17.53 5.55
N HIS A 140 -15.14 -16.36 6.03
CA HIS A 140 -16.36 -15.67 5.61
C HIS A 140 -16.33 -15.33 4.11
N VAL A 141 -17.46 -15.49 3.42
CA VAL A 141 -17.56 -15.39 1.94
C VAL A 141 -17.39 -13.97 1.40
N ALA A 142 -17.68 -12.94 2.20
CA ALA A 142 -17.73 -11.55 1.75
C ALA A 142 -16.34 -10.90 1.51
N SER A 143 -15.23 -11.57 1.82
CA SER A 143 -13.88 -10.97 1.79
C SER A 143 -12.88 -11.83 1.00
N LYS A 144 -13.35 -12.54 -0.05
CA LYS A 144 -12.48 -13.41 -0.89
C LYS A 144 -11.70 -12.63 -1.94
N GLU A 145 -12.32 -11.60 -2.50
CA GLU A 145 -11.63 -10.77 -3.47
C GLU A 145 -10.61 -9.87 -2.76
N VAL A 146 -9.34 -9.98 -3.17
CA VAL A 146 -8.23 -9.16 -2.66
C VAL A 146 -8.41 -7.70 -3.07
N THR A 147 -9.03 -7.47 -4.23
CA THR A 147 -9.05 -6.20 -4.94
C THR A 147 -10.41 -5.51 -4.92
N LYS A 148 -10.43 -4.17 -4.84
CA LYS A 148 -11.66 -3.37 -5.00
C LYS A 148 -11.45 -2.13 -5.87
N ARG A 149 -12.31 -1.92 -6.86
CA ARG A 149 -12.30 -0.71 -7.69
C ARG A 149 -13.47 0.16 -7.29
N ASP A 150 -13.17 1.35 -6.80
CA ASP A 150 -14.19 2.32 -6.40
C ASP A 150 -14.47 3.31 -7.52
N TYR A 151 -15.72 3.79 -7.57
CA TYR A 151 -16.17 4.92 -8.40
C TYR A 151 -15.93 4.79 -9.91
N ALA A 152 -15.75 3.56 -10.41
CA ALA A 152 -15.63 3.26 -11.83
C ALA A 152 -16.43 2.01 -12.17
N PRO A 153 -17.21 2.01 -13.25
CA PRO A 153 -17.87 0.79 -13.72
C PRO A 153 -16.87 -0.15 -14.42
N PRO A 154 -17.22 -1.45 -14.61
CA PRO A 154 -16.32 -2.45 -15.20
C PRO A 154 -15.67 -2.06 -16.52
N GLU A 155 -16.39 -1.43 -17.43
CA GLU A 155 -15.90 -0.95 -18.71
C GLU A 155 -14.76 0.06 -18.57
N VAL A 156 -14.74 0.84 -17.48
CA VAL A 156 -13.67 1.80 -17.19
C VAL A 156 -12.53 1.11 -16.46
N TRP A 157 -12.79 0.48 -15.30
CA TRP A 157 -11.68 -0.01 -14.48
C TRP A 157 -10.96 -1.22 -15.08
N LYS A 158 -11.61 -1.98 -15.98
CA LYS A 158 -10.93 -3.06 -16.71
C LYS A 158 -9.76 -2.57 -17.58
N THR A 159 -9.68 -1.26 -17.86
CA THR A 159 -8.54 -0.65 -18.56
C THR A 159 -7.34 -0.37 -17.65
N TRP A 160 -7.52 -0.39 -16.32
CA TRP A 160 -6.48 -0.04 -15.36
C TRP A 160 -5.53 -1.22 -15.15
N ASN A 161 -4.22 -0.95 -15.14
CA ASN A 161 -3.19 -1.97 -15.05
C ASN A 161 -3.07 -2.52 -13.62
N TRP A 162 -3.78 -3.59 -13.32
CA TRP A 162 -3.72 -4.28 -12.03
C TRP A 162 -3.32 -5.73 -12.28
N ARG A 163 -2.08 -6.07 -11.93
CA ARG A 163 -1.46 -7.37 -12.22
C ARG A 163 -1.11 -8.09 -10.93
N SER A 164 -1.20 -9.41 -10.97
CA SER A 164 -0.84 -10.32 -9.89
C SER A 164 0.05 -11.43 -10.45
N GLU A 165 1.27 -11.55 -9.92
CA GLU A 165 2.29 -12.46 -10.44
C GLU A 165 2.99 -13.23 -9.31
N GLY A 166 2.88 -14.55 -9.32
CA GLY A 166 3.50 -15.40 -8.30
C GLY A 166 2.94 -15.20 -6.88
N ASP A 167 1.82 -14.49 -6.73
CA ASP A 167 1.11 -14.33 -5.46
C ASP A 167 0.49 -15.66 -5.00
N LEU A 168 0.53 -15.94 -3.70
CA LEU A 168 -0.09 -17.10 -3.08
C LEU A 168 -1.46 -16.73 -2.52
N MET A 169 -2.51 -17.32 -3.08
CA MET A 169 -3.89 -17.13 -2.66
C MET A 169 -4.34 -18.29 -1.78
N VAL A 170 -4.77 -18.00 -0.54
CA VAL A 170 -5.16 -19.01 0.46
C VAL A 170 -6.61 -18.77 0.89
N ASN A 171 -7.31 -19.86 1.25
CA ASN A 171 -8.71 -19.84 1.70
C ASN A 171 -9.68 -19.23 0.67
N GLY A 172 -9.44 -19.44 -0.61
CA GLY A 172 -10.27 -18.93 -1.70
C GLY A 172 -10.09 -17.44 -1.97
N ALA A 173 -9.00 -16.83 -1.49
CA ALA A 173 -8.59 -15.51 -1.96
C ALA A 173 -8.44 -15.52 -3.49
N PHE A 174 -8.74 -14.40 -4.14
CA PHE A 174 -8.42 -14.23 -5.55
C PHE A 174 -8.19 -12.75 -5.88
N PHE A 175 -7.42 -12.52 -6.95
CA PHE A 175 -7.12 -11.19 -7.47
C PHE A 175 -7.73 -11.06 -8.85
N SER A 176 -8.73 -10.19 -9.01
CA SER A 176 -9.30 -9.87 -10.32
C SER A 176 -8.30 -8.99 -11.07
N GLN A 177 -7.62 -9.49 -12.10
CA GLN A 177 -6.64 -8.69 -12.85
C GLN A 177 -7.32 -7.83 -13.93
N SER A 178 -6.66 -6.76 -14.37
CA SER A 178 -7.16 -5.86 -15.41
C SER A 178 -6.02 -5.14 -16.17
N GLY A 179 -6.39 -4.44 -17.23
CA GLY A 179 -5.48 -3.66 -18.06
C GLY A 179 -4.65 -4.55 -18.99
N ASP A 180 -3.48 -4.03 -19.36
CA ASP A 180 -2.56 -4.70 -20.26
C ASP A 180 -1.95 -5.96 -19.61
N PRO A 181 -2.09 -7.16 -20.22
CA PRO A 181 -1.44 -8.37 -19.73
C PRO A 181 0.08 -8.26 -19.56
N ASN A 182 0.73 -7.36 -20.31
CA ASN A 182 2.17 -7.11 -20.29
C ASN A 182 2.59 -5.95 -19.38
N ALA A 183 1.67 -5.37 -18.61
CA ALA A 183 1.96 -4.19 -17.80
C ALA A 183 3.17 -4.41 -16.87
N SER A 184 3.28 -5.55 -16.19
CA SER A 184 4.42 -5.82 -15.29
C SER A 184 5.77 -5.75 -16.00
N SER A 185 5.86 -6.23 -17.25
CA SER A 185 7.06 -6.10 -18.07
C SER A 185 7.34 -4.65 -18.46
N LYS A 186 6.30 -3.87 -18.79
CA LYS A 186 6.43 -2.44 -19.11
C LYS A 186 6.91 -1.60 -17.92
N PHE A 187 6.43 -1.92 -16.73
CA PHE A 187 6.80 -1.25 -15.47
C PHE A 187 7.98 -1.91 -14.75
N LYS A 188 8.71 -2.84 -15.40
CA LYS A 188 9.87 -3.52 -14.81
C LYS A 188 10.96 -2.53 -14.37
N GLY A 189 11.07 -1.39 -15.05
CA GLY A 189 11.98 -0.30 -14.68
C GLY A 189 11.63 0.37 -13.35
N ASP A 190 10.35 0.39 -12.98
CA ASP A 190 9.82 0.98 -11.74
C ASP A 190 9.77 -0.03 -10.59
N THR A 191 9.69 -1.34 -10.87
CA THR A 191 9.80 -2.41 -9.88
C THR A 191 11.27 -2.69 -9.51
N LYS A 192 11.86 -1.87 -8.63
CA LYS A 192 13.27 -2.02 -8.23
C LYS A 192 13.56 -3.20 -7.29
N VAL A 193 12.54 -3.69 -6.57
CA VAL A 193 12.64 -4.85 -5.68
C VAL A 193 12.21 -6.10 -6.45
N SER A 194 13.07 -7.13 -6.49
CA SER A 194 12.71 -8.39 -7.15
C SER A 194 11.85 -9.28 -6.25
N ALA A 195 10.73 -9.74 -6.76
CA ALA A 195 9.85 -10.65 -6.04
C ALA A 195 10.52 -12.01 -5.75
N LYS A 196 10.35 -12.48 -4.50
CA LYS A 196 10.67 -13.84 -4.06
C LYS A 196 9.42 -14.73 -4.15
N PRO A 197 9.56 -16.07 -4.13
CA PRO A 197 8.41 -16.97 -4.11
C PRO A 197 7.50 -16.71 -2.90
N ALA A 198 6.18 -16.62 -3.14
CA ALA A 198 5.21 -16.25 -2.11
C ALA A 198 5.11 -17.22 -0.93
N TYR A 199 5.52 -18.49 -1.09
CA TYR A 199 5.57 -19.45 0.02
C TYR A 199 6.64 -19.10 1.07
N LYS A 200 7.57 -18.17 0.78
CA LYS A 200 8.59 -17.68 1.73
C LYS A 200 8.14 -16.43 2.49
N VAL A 201 6.96 -15.89 2.20
CA VAL A 201 6.53 -14.59 2.73
C VAL A 201 6.40 -14.58 4.25
N ASP A 202 6.01 -15.68 4.88
CA ASP A 202 6.07 -15.82 6.35
C ASP A 202 7.49 -15.60 6.90
N LEU A 203 8.48 -16.21 6.27
CA LEU A 203 9.88 -16.06 6.65
C LEU A 203 10.40 -14.64 6.34
N LEU A 204 9.99 -14.04 5.22
CA LEU A 204 10.42 -12.70 4.82
C LEU A 204 9.82 -11.60 5.71
N THR A 205 8.67 -11.84 6.33
CA THR A 205 7.94 -10.85 7.14
C THR A 205 7.96 -11.16 8.64
N LYS A 206 8.68 -12.21 9.06
CA LYS A 206 8.71 -12.66 10.47
C LYS A 206 9.17 -11.58 11.46
N ASP A 207 10.06 -10.70 11.03
CA ASP A 207 10.68 -9.65 11.86
C ASP A 207 10.00 -8.29 11.63
N SER A 208 8.87 -8.26 10.91
CA SER A 208 8.14 -7.02 10.65
C SER A 208 7.66 -6.34 11.94
N GLY A 209 7.66 -5.01 11.92
CA GLY A 209 7.31 -4.18 13.07
C GLY A 209 8.53 -3.58 13.76
N THR A 210 8.32 -3.00 14.94
CA THR A 210 9.37 -2.23 15.62
C THR A 210 10.51 -3.12 16.09
N LEU A 211 11.74 -2.77 15.69
CA LEU A 211 12.95 -3.42 16.15
C LEU A 211 13.20 -3.12 17.63
N ILE A 212 13.70 -4.13 18.34
CA ILE A 212 14.20 -3.96 19.71
C ILE A 212 15.65 -3.46 19.63
N CYS A 213 15.81 -2.15 19.62
CA CYS A 213 17.11 -1.50 19.55
C CYS A 213 17.74 -1.32 20.94
N ILE A 214 19.03 -1.64 21.07
CA ILE A 214 19.82 -1.36 22.27
C ILE A 214 20.78 -0.22 21.96
N ARG A 215 20.82 0.80 22.82
CA ARG A 215 21.72 1.95 22.67
C ARG A 215 23.17 1.48 22.49
N GLY A 216 23.83 1.95 21.44
CA GLY A 216 25.22 1.60 21.12
C GLY A 216 25.40 0.28 20.36
N ARG A 217 24.32 -0.38 19.94
CA ARG A 217 24.36 -1.54 19.05
C ARG A 217 23.62 -1.23 17.75
N ALA A 218 24.00 -1.93 16.69
CA ALA A 218 23.19 -1.95 15.49
C ALA A 218 21.80 -2.52 15.81
N CYS A 219 20.80 -1.82 15.30
CA CYS A 219 19.56 -2.46 14.87
C CYS A 219 19.84 -2.93 13.43
#